data_AF-A0A7C3LHH7-F1
#
_entry.id   AF-A0A7C3LHH7-F1
#
_cell.length_a   1.000
_cell.length_b   1.000
_cell.length_c   1.000
_cell.angle_alpha   90.00
_cell.angle_beta   90.00
_cell.angle_gamma   90.00
#
_symmetry.space_group_name_H-M   'P 1'
#
loop_
_entity.id
_entity.type
_entity.pdbx_description
1 polymer ?
#
loop_
_entity_poly.entity_id
_entity_poly.type
_entity_poly.pdbx_seq_one_letter_code
_entity_poly.pdbx_strand_id
1 'polypeptide(L)'
;KQVPAADRTLNLLELLATAPEGLTAAEILTQQEISRSALFALLNTLKSRNYIIQLGQRGRYSLGPALWALIPDRQQGLRPLIEAFDTEMSLNPLPETVALAWVNNLETIILAQHPSPQPVRAVYQPGERQPLAQTAAGRVLVAGESPRYIEKVAPELHGRIHQIHTQGVSQTKTADLIEIAAPVTLDGVNPIAAIMMGIPRYRYDGERSQELVNELRQAAARVSYRLGAATYQPYGWAAVGSIGPTRELSAKELNEFLQGAWGARLACIRRDGTPHVVPLWYEWDGRSLWLAASPGAFWKEYILTNPRVSLSIDEPWPPLRRVFVTSAAKIMPEDQIPGGLAALRQRLAARYLGEDAAHLPELQETDGWSAVRIWPDKISGRQGLGER
;
A
#
# COMPACT_ATOMS: atom_id res chain seq x y z
N LYS A 1 27.46 18.67 16.52
CA LYS A 1 27.56 19.85 17.41
C LYS A 1 26.39 20.77 17.06
N GLN A 2 25.40 20.94 17.93
CA GLN A 2 24.26 21.85 17.67
C GLN A 2 24.74 23.30 17.59
N VAL A 3 24.11 24.11 16.75
CA VAL A 3 24.38 25.54 16.58
C VAL A 3 23.28 26.32 17.31
N PRO A 4 23.55 26.92 18.49
CA PRO A 4 22.49 27.45 19.36
C PRO A 4 21.61 28.53 18.71
N ALA A 5 22.18 29.34 17.82
CA ALA A 5 21.42 30.38 17.12
C ALA A 5 20.42 29.77 16.10
N ALA A 6 20.81 28.69 15.41
CA ALA A 6 19.92 27.99 14.49
C ALA A 6 18.79 27.30 15.26
N ASP A 7 19.12 26.63 16.35
CA ASP A 7 18.15 25.93 17.21
C ASP A 7 17.08 26.89 17.75
N ARG A 8 17.49 28.03 18.32
CA ARG A 8 16.56 29.09 18.78
C ARG A 8 15.69 29.64 17.65
N THR A 9 16.24 29.76 16.44
CA THR A 9 15.48 30.24 15.28
C THR A 9 14.36 29.25 14.93
N LEU A 10 14.68 27.95 14.88
CA LEU A 10 13.71 26.90 14.60
C LEU A 10 12.64 26.80 15.70
N ASN A 11 13.06 26.79 16.97
CA ASN A 11 12.13 26.76 18.11
C ASN A 11 11.15 27.94 18.09
N LEU A 12 11.62 29.14 17.71
CA LEU A 12 10.74 30.31 17.56
C LEU A 12 9.70 30.13 16.45
N LEU A 13 10.11 29.58 15.31
CA LEU A 13 9.17 29.29 14.21
C LEU A 13 8.15 28.21 14.60
N GLU A 14 8.59 27.15 15.27
CA GLU A 14 7.72 26.07 15.78
C GLU A 14 6.73 26.60 16.82
N LEU A 15 7.19 27.45 17.76
CA LEU A 15 6.32 28.11 18.73
C LEU A 15 5.26 29.00 18.07
N LEU A 16 5.63 29.77 17.04
CA LEU A 16 4.67 30.59 16.31
C LEU A 16 3.70 29.73 15.47
N ALA A 17 4.11 28.55 15.03
CA ALA A 17 3.25 27.62 14.29
C ALA A 17 2.10 27.05 15.13
N THR A 18 2.30 26.91 16.45
CA THR A 18 1.26 26.43 17.38
C THR A 18 0.32 27.53 17.88
N ALA A 19 0.57 28.80 17.51
CA ALA A 19 -0.22 29.96 17.92
C ALA A 19 -0.77 30.72 16.69
N PRO A 20 -1.93 30.31 16.13
CA PRO A 20 -2.49 30.91 14.90
C PRO A 20 -2.75 32.42 15.00
N GLU A 21 -3.17 32.89 16.18
CA GLU A 21 -3.40 34.30 16.49
C GLU A 21 -2.10 35.10 16.71
N GLY A 22 -0.96 34.42 16.71
CA GLY A 22 0.36 34.97 16.97
C GLY A 22 0.64 35.27 18.45
N LEU A 23 1.91 35.57 18.74
CA LEU A 23 2.40 35.86 20.09
C LEU A 23 3.06 37.24 20.18
N THR A 24 2.88 37.90 21.30
CA THR A 24 3.65 39.10 21.67
C THR A 24 5.08 38.74 22.06
N ALA A 25 6.01 39.69 21.97
CA ALA A 25 7.39 39.47 22.41
C ALA A 25 7.49 39.06 23.90
N ALA A 26 6.56 39.50 24.75
CA ALA A 26 6.51 39.12 26.15
C ALA A 26 6.10 37.66 26.34
N GLU A 27 5.06 37.21 25.63
CA GLU A 27 4.60 35.81 25.64
C GLU A 27 5.69 34.86 25.11
N ILE A 28 6.42 35.27 24.07
CA ILE A 28 7.54 34.48 23.53
C ILE A 28 8.67 34.35 24.56
N LEU A 29 9.05 35.43 25.26
CA LEU A 29 10.08 35.40 26.31
C LEU A 29 9.71 34.51 27.50
N THR A 30 8.42 34.37 27.80
CA THR A 30 7.97 33.47 28.88
C THR A 30 8.03 31.99 28.48
N GLN A 31 8.04 31.69 27.18
CA GLN A 31 7.98 30.32 26.65
C GLN A 31 9.33 29.83 26.11
N GLN A 32 10.33 30.71 25.99
CA GLN A 32 11.67 30.34 25.55
C GLN A 32 12.76 30.93 26.45
N GLU A 33 13.76 30.11 26.75
CA GLU A 33 14.95 30.53 27.49
C GLU A 33 15.94 31.30 26.59
N ILE A 34 15.56 32.51 26.18
CA ILE A 34 16.40 33.41 25.37
C ILE A 34 16.41 34.82 25.95
N SER A 35 17.55 35.52 25.82
CA SER A 35 17.65 36.91 26.26
C SER A 35 16.76 37.83 25.42
N ARG A 36 16.29 38.92 26.02
CA ARG A 36 15.48 39.93 25.32
C ARG A 36 16.16 40.45 24.06
N SER A 37 17.45 40.76 24.12
CA SER A 37 18.22 41.24 22.96
C SER A 37 18.31 40.20 21.84
N ALA A 38 18.52 38.92 22.19
CA ALA A 38 18.57 37.83 21.23
C ALA A 38 17.21 37.60 20.54
N LEU A 39 16.11 37.64 21.29
CA LEU A 39 14.77 37.53 20.71
C LEU A 39 14.51 38.64 19.69
N PHE A 40 14.77 39.92 20.04
CA PHE A 40 14.52 41.01 19.10
C PHE A 40 15.43 40.94 17.87
N ALA A 41 16.66 40.46 18.00
CA ALA A 41 17.53 40.22 16.85
C ALA A 41 16.95 39.11 15.92
N LEU A 42 16.46 38.02 16.49
CA LEU A 42 15.80 36.94 15.74
C LEU A 42 14.52 37.44 15.06
N LEU A 43 13.64 38.11 15.79
CA LEU A 43 12.39 38.67 15.27
C LEU A 43 12.65 39.64 14.12
N ASN A 44 13.62 40.56 14.26
CA ASN A 44 13.97 41.50 13.20
C ASN A 44 14.53 40.78 11.97
N THR A 45 15.36 39.75 12.16
CA THR A 45 15.95 38.97 11.05
C THR A 45 14.90 38.15 10.31
N LEU A 46 14.00 37.47 11.02
CA LEU A 46 12.93 36.69 10.40
C LEU A 46 11.90 37.60 9.72
N LYS A 47 11.59 38.75 10.33
CA LYS A 47 10.66 39.74 9.77
C LYS A 47 11.21 40.38 8.50
N SER A 48 12.49 40.78 8.48
CA SER A 48 13.10 41.38 7.29
C SER A 48 13.16 40.43 6.09
N ARG A 49 13.14 39.13 6.35
CA ARG A 49 13.09 38.06 5.35
C ARG A 49 11.69 37.50 5.12
N ASN A 50 10.66 38.09 5.71
CA ASN A 50 9.25 37.69 5.61
C ASN A 50 8.93 36.26 6.10
N TYR A 51 9.79 35.65 6.94
CA TYR A 51 9.51 34.38 7.60
C TYR A 51 8.50 34.53 8.75
N ILE A 52 8.42 35.73 9.32
CA ILE A 52 7.37 36.12 10.26
C ILE A 52 6.81 37.48 9.86
N ILE A 53 5.57 37.76 10.26
CA ILE A 53 4.94 39.07 10.16
C ILE A 53 4.64 39.61 11.56
N GLN A 54 4.40 40.92 11.65
CA GLN A 54 3.96 41.56 12.89
C GLN A 54 2.77 42.46 12.56
N LEU A 55 1.62 42.18 13.16
CA LEU A 55 0.38 42.91 12.89
C LEU A 55 0.37 44.26 13.63
N GLY A 56 0.92 45.29 12.99
CA GLY A 56 1.09 46.62 13.59
C GLY A 56 2.41 46.79 14.36
N GLN A 57 2.73 48.01 14.81
CA GLN A 57 4.07 48.34 15.36
C GLN A 57 4.41 47.63 16.69
N ARG A 58 3.42 47.32 17.52
CA ARG A 58 3.56 46.53 18.76
C ARG A 58 2.71 45.25 18.72
N GLY A 59 2.45 44.77 17.51
CA GLY A 59 1.57 43.65 17.25
C GLY A 59 2.11 42.30 17.69
N ARG A 60 1.21 41.32 17.66
CA ARG A 60 1.54 39.89 17.71
C ARG A 60 2.37 39.51 16.47
N TYR A 61 3.34 38.64 16.69
CA TYR A 61 4.13 38.00 15.65
C TYR A 61 3.47 36.70 15.23
N SER A 62 3.43 36.42 13.94
CA SER A 62 2.92 35.17 13.37
C SER A 62 3.78 34.75 12.17
N LEU A 63 3.58 33.52 11.69
CA LEU A 63 4.30 33.01 10.52
C LEU A 63 4.04 33.86 9.27
N GLY A 64 5.08 34.09 8.48
CA GLY A 64 5.04 34.95 7.29
C GLY A 64 5.08 34.19 5.97
N PRO A 65 4.83 34.89 4.85
CA PRO A 65 4.69 34.28 3.52
C PRO A 65 5.96 33.59 2.99
N ALA A 66 7.15 33.94 3.48
CA ALA A 66 8.38 33.29 3.03
C ALA A 66 8.42 31.80 3.40
N LEU A 67 7.76 31.38 4.49
CA LEU A 67 7.62 29.96 4.84
C LEU A 67 6.79 29.20 3.81
N TRP A 68 5.68 29.79 3.36
CA TRP A 68 4.84 29.22 2.32
C TRP A 68 5.59 29.07 0.99
N ALA A 69 6.41 30.07 0.64
CA ALA A 69 7.24 30.03 -0.56
C ALA A 69 8.34 28.95 -0.53
N LEU A 70 8.68 28.39 0.64
CA LEU A 70 9.62 27.26 0.75
C LEU A 70 8.97 25.92 0.40
N ILE A 71 7.64 25.82 0.42
CA ILE A 71 6.93 24.59 0.05
C ILE A 71 6.96 24.51 -1.48
N PRO A 72 7.68 23.56 -2.09
CA PRO A 72 7.80 23.50 -3.55
C PRO A 72 6.41 23.28 -4.18
N ASP A 73 6.05 24.10 -5.16
CA ASP A 73 4.87 23.85 -6.00
C ASP A 73 5.24 22.82 -7.07
N ARG A 74 5.13 21.52 -6.73
CA ARG A 74 5.31 20.41 -7.68
C ARG A 74 4.45 19.22 -7.28
N GLN A 75 4.03 18.47 -8.30
CA GLN A 75 3.34 17.17 -8.22
C GLN A 75 4.10 16.07 -7.42
N GLN A 76 5.24 16.40 -6.81
CA GLN A 76 6.06 15.51 -5.99
C GLN A 76 6.50 16.30 -4.75
N GLY A 77 5.91 15.99 -3.59
CA GLY A 77 6.18 16.67 -2.32
C GLY A 77 5.20 16.27 -1.22
N LEU A 78 5.33 16.88 -0.03
CA LEU A 78 4.45 16.59 1.11
C LEU A 78 3.00 16.99 0.91
N ARG A 79 2.75 18.06 0.14
CA ARG A 79 1.42 18.64 -0.01
C ARG A 79 0.43 17.69 -0.69
N PRO A 80 0.73 17.09 -1.86
CA PRO A 80 -0.13 16.05 -2.44
C PRO A 80 -0.43 14.89 -1.48
N LEU A 81 0.56 14.48 -0.68
CA LEU A 81 0.41 13.43 0.32
C LEU A 81 -0.61 13.81 1.41
N ILE A 82 -0.50 15.01 1.98
CA ILE A 82 -1.44 15.51 2.99
C ILE A 82 -2.83 15.69 2.37
N GLU A 83 -2.93 16.30 1.19
CA GLU A 83 -4.21 16.51 0.49
C GLU A 83 -4.90 15.19 0.15
N ALA A 84 -4.16 14.17 -0.30
CA ALA A 84 -4.70 12.84 -0.57
C ALA A 84 -5.21 12.15 0.70
N PHE A 85 -4.48 12.30 1.81
CA PHE A 85 -4.90 11.80 3.13
C PHE A 85 -6.18 12.49 3.61
N ASP A 86 -6.20 13.83 3.64
CA ASP A 86 -7.36 14.61 4.11
C ASP A 86 -8.61 14.33 3.26
N THR A 87 -8.43 14.21 1.93
CA THR A 87 -9.51 13.84 1.00
C THR A 87 -10.05 12.45 1.31
N GLU A 88 -9.17 11.47 1.56
CA GLU A 88 -9.59 10.11 1.89
C GLU A 88 -10.35 10.06 3.23
N MET A 89 -9.84 10.71 4.28
CA MET A 89 -10.49 10.74 5.58
C MET A 89 -11.84 11.49 5.56
N SER A 90 -11.96 12.52 4.71
CA SER A 90 -13.22 13.26 4.53
C SER A 90 -14.29 12.43 3.81
N LEU A 91 -13.89 11.61 2.82
CA LEU A 91 -14.82 10.79 2.03
C LEU A 91 -15.18 9.47 2.72
N ASN A 92 -14.22 8.85 3.39
CA ASN A 92 -14.35 7.55 4.05
C ASN A 92 -13.76 7.62 5.47
N PRO A 93 -14.43 8.32 6.42
CA PRO A 93 -13.92 8.49 7.77
C PRO A 93 -13.82 7.14 8.48
N LEU A 94 -12.71 6.95 9.19
CA LEU A 94 -12.48 5.77 10.02
C LEU A 94 -12.99 6.02 11.46
N PRO A 95 -13.35 4.96 12.20
CA PRO A 95 -14.00 5.10 13.51
C PRO A 95 -13.08 5.61 14.63
N GLU A 96 -11.76 5.51 14.43
CA GLU A 96 -10.73 5.84 15.41
C GLU A 96 -9.86 7.01 14.92
N THR A 97 -9.02 7.55 15.80
CA THR A 97 -8.14 8.66 15.39
C THR A 97 -7.10 8.11 14.43
N VAL A 98 -7.00 8.75 13.26
CA VAL A 98 -6.04 8.39 12.22
C VAL A 98 -5.03 9.52 12.07
N ALA A 99 -3.77 9.17 11.86
CA ALA A 99 -2.72 10.14 11.55
C ALA A 99 -1.90 9.70 10.34
N LEU A 100 -1.31 10.68 9.67
CA LEU A 100 -0.36 10.49 8.58
C LEU A 100 1.04 10.75 9.12
N ALA A 101 1.93 9.77 8.98
CA ALA A 101 3.30 9.84 9.46
C ALA A 101 4.30 9.76 8.30
N TRP A 102 5.37 10.55 8.38
CA TRP A 102 6.53 10.50 7.48
C TRP A 102 7.77 10.00 8.23
N VAL A 103 8.63 9.21 7.59
CA VAL A 103 9.94 8.83 8.13
C VAL A 103 11.01 9.87 7.81
N ASN A 104 11.83 10.19 8.81
CA ASN A 104 13.09 10.91 8.63
C ASN A 104 14.16 10.29 9.52
N ASN A 105 15.15 9.63 8.92
CA ASN A 105 16.27 8.99 9.62
C ASN A 105 15.83 8.04 10.75
N LEU A 106 15.81 8.50 12.01
CA LEU A 106 15.53 7.66 13.19
C LEU A 106 14.17 7.98 13.85
N GLU A 107 13.37 8.84 13.22
CA GLU A 107 12.11 9.32 13.77
C GLU A 107 10.99 9.26 12.72
N THR A 108 9.76 9.10 13.20
CA THR A 108 8.57 9.44 12.43
C THR A 108 8.09 10.84 12.83
N ILE A 109 7.62 11.62 11.85
CA ILE A 109 7.02 12.94 12.06
C ILE A 109 5.55 12.87 11.64
N ILE A 110 4.65 13.27 12.53
CA ILE A 110 3.21 13.36 12.21
C ILE A 110 2.99 14.58 11.31
N LEU A 111 2.37 14.35 10.15
CA LEU A 111 2.07 15.40 9.17
C LEU A 111 0.64 15.94 9.32
N ALA A 112 -0.31 15.06 9.60
CA ALA A 112 -1.73 15.38 9.68
C ALA A 112 -2.45 14.38 10.60
N GLN A 113 -3.61 14.79 11.12
CA GLN A 113 -4.51 13.92 11.88
C GLN A 113 -5.96 14.12 11.46
N HIS A 114 -6.74 13.05 11.55
CA HIS A 114 -8.18 13.05 11.51
C HIS A 114 -8.73 12.45 12.82
N PRO A 115 -9.22 13.27 13.76
CA PRO A 115 -9.65 12.80 15.08
C PRO A 115 -10.85 11.84 15.02
N SER A 116 -10.86 10.84 15.91
CA SER A 116 -12.06 10.04 16.15
C SER A 116 -13.23 10.93 16.62
N PRO A 117 -14.47 10.65 16.20
CA PRO A 117 -15.66 11.30 16.77
C PRO A 117 -15.91 10.89 18.23
N GLN A 118 -15.23 9.87 18.75
CA GLN A 118 -15.40 9.38 20.11
C GLN A 118 -14.75 10.32 21.15
N PRO A 119 -15.36 10.50 22.35
CA PRO A 119 -14.80 11.35 23.41
C PRO A 119 -13.43 10.87 23.92
N VAL A 120 -13.28 9.56 24.08
CA VAL A 120 -12.01 8.92 24.45
C VAL A 120 -11.33 8.43 23.19
N ARG A 121 -10.19 9.04 22.85
CA ARG A 121 -9.49 8.83 21.57
C ARG A 121 -8.00 9.07 21.71
N ALA A 122 -7.21 8.51 20.80
CA ALA A 122 -5.81 8.92 20.63
C ALA A 122 -5.72 10.35 20.09
N VAL A 123 -4.60 11.02 20.37
CA VAL A 123 -4.29 12.37 19.89
C VAL A 123 -2.87 12.34 19.33
N TYR A 124 -2.71 12.81 18.09
CA TYR A 124 -1.42 12.92 17.42
C TYR A 124 -1.23 14.37 16.98
N GLN A 125 -0.15 15.03 17.40
CA GLN A 125 0.05 16.44 17.06
C GLN A 125 0.85 16.57 15.76
N PRO A 126 0.39 17.33 14.74
CA PRO A 126 1.23 17.66 13.59
C PRO A 126 2.56 18.28 14.05
N GLY A 127 3.67 17.76 13.51
CA GLY A 127 5.04 18.09 13.93
C GLY A 127 5.61 17.22 15.05
N GLU A 128 4.77 16.44 15.75
CA GLU A 128 5.22 15.49 16.78
C GLU A 128 6.20 14.47 16.18
N ARG A 129 7.29 14.22 16.90
CA ARG A 129 8.33 13.26 16.54
C ARG A 129 8.28 12.06 17.45
N GLN A 130 8.35 10.88 16.86
CA GLN A 130 8.29 9.62 17.61
C GLN A 130 9.43 8.67 17.20
N PRO A 131 9.95 7.85 18.13
CA PRO A 131 11.03 6.92 17.81
C PRO A 131 10.61 5.88 16.78
N LEU A 132 11.36 5.78 15.68
CA LEU A 132 10.98 4.99 14.50
C LEU A 132 10.69 3.51 14.80
N ALA A 133 11.55 2.82 15.56
CA ALA A 133 11.37 1.38 15.80
C ALA A 133 10.24 1.05 16.81
N GLN A 134 9.80 2.04 17.58
CA GLN A 134 8.82 1.86 18.66
C GLN A 134 7.38 2.10 18.21
N THR A 135 7.16 2.78 17.08
CA THR A 135 5.81 3.07 16.54
C THR A 135 5.41 2.07 15.47
N ALA A 136 4.10 1.85 15.29
CA ALA A 136 3.63 0.96 14.23
C ALA A 136 3.97 1.55 12.84
N ALA A 137 3.83 2.88 12.70
CA ALA A 137 4.17 3.63 11.50
C ALA A 137 5.64 3.49 11.13
N GLY A 138 6.55 3.65 12.09
CA GLY A 138 7.97 3.55 11.82
C GLY A 138 8.40 2.12 11.48
N ARG A 139 7.75 1.10 12.06
CA ARG A 139 7.99 -0.31 11.70
C ARG A 139 7.62 -0.64 10.25
N VAL A 140 6.47 -0.16 9.76
CA VAL A 140 6.10 -0.37 8.34
C VAL A 140 7.02 0.39 7.40
N LEU A 141 7.49 1.58 7.80
CA LEU A 141 8.41 2.37 6.98
C LEU A 141 9.81 1.73 6.91
N VAL A 142 10.38 1.35 8.06
CA VAL A 142 11.68 0.66 8.13
C VAL A 142 11.67 -0.69 7.42
N ALA A 143 10.53 -1.37 7.39
CA ALA A 143 10.41 -2.63 6.65
C ALA A 143 10.62 -2.47 5.14
N GLY A 144 10.47 -1.26 4.58
CA GLY A 144 10.81 -0.97 3.19
C GLY A 144 12.28 -0.66 2.92
N GLU A 145 13.13 -0.61 3.96
CA GLU A 145 14.53 -0.21 3.85
C GLU A 145 15.47 -1.40 3.64
N SER A 146 16.75 -1.11 3.32
CA SER A 146 17.76 -2.15 3.13
C SER A 146 18.03 -2.95 4.43
N PRO A 147 18.39 -4.26 4.34
CA PRO A 147 18.70 -5.07 5.53
C PRO A 147 19.75 -4.46 6.45
N ARG A 148 20.79 -3.81 5.87
CA ARG A 148 21.84 -3.11 6.62
C ARG A 148 21.31 -1.91 7.40
N TYR A 149 20.34 -1.20 6.83
CA TYR A 149 19.70 -0.07 7.50
C TYR A 149 18.81 -0.56 8.65
N ILE A 150 18.03 -1.62 8.40
CA ILE A 150 17.19 -2.26 9.42
C ILE A 150 18.05 -2.74 10.60
N GLU A 151 19.16 -3.43 10.35
CA GLU A 151 20.08 -3.90 11.40
C GLU A 151 20.67 -2.75 12.23
N LYS A 152 20.93 -1.60 11.60
CA LYS A 152 21.46 -0.42 12.27
C LYS A 152 20.40 0.31 13.12
N VAL A 153 19.17 0.42 12.62
CA VAL A 153 18.16 1.34 13.14
C VAL A 153 17.09 0.64 13.98
N ALA A 154 16.74 -0.60 13.63
CA ALA A 154 15.71 -1.39 14.28
C ALA A 154 16.06 -2.90 14.23
N PRO A 155 17.18 -3.33 14.84
CA PRO A 155 17.62 -4.72 14.82
C PRO A 155 16.55 -5.69 15.36
N GLU A 156 15.70 -5.25 16.29
CA GLU A 156 14.57 -6.00 16.83
C GLU A 156 13.50 -6.35 15.80
N LEU A 157 13.47 -5.66 14.65
CA LEU A 157 12.52 -5.94 13.58
C LEU A 157 12.99 -7.03 12.64
N HIS A 158 14.25 -7.46 12.68
CA HIS A 158 14.82 -8.42 11.73
C HIS A 158 13.96 -9.70 11.58
N GLY A 159 13.51 -10.28 12.69
CA GLY A 159 12.63 -11.47 12.69
C GLY A 159 11.16 -11.19 12.35
N ARG A 160 10.76 -9.92 12.22
CA ARG A 160 9.37 -9.48 12.01
C ARG A 160 9.14 -8.86 10.62
N ILE A 161 10.19 -8.57 9.85
CA ILE A 161 10.08 -7.98 8.52
C ILE A 161 9.19 -8.81 7.60
N HIS A 162 9.40 -10.13 7.55
CA HIS A 162 8.59 -11.02 6.72
C HIS A 162 7.09 -10.96 7.10
N GLN A 163 6.78 -10.87 8.39
CA GLN A 163 5.40 -10.70 8.86
C GLN A 163 4.82 -9.36 8.41
N ILE A 164 5.59 -8.27 8.52
CA ILE A 164 5.15 -6.94 8.09
C ILE A 164 4.91 -6.89 6.57
N HIS A 165 5.79 -7.54 5.78
CA HIS A 165 5.64 -7.62 4.32
C HIS A 165 4.40 -8.40 3.91
N THR A 166 4.17 -9.56 4.53
CA THR A 166 3.02 -10.43 4.22
C THR A 166 1.69 -9.83 4.67
N GLN A 167 1.64 -9.24 5.86
CA GLN A 167 0.42 -8.64 6.41
C GLN A 167 0.16 -7.23 5.85
N GLY A 168 1.18 -6.55 5.32
CA GLY A 168 1.08 -5.18 4.84
C GLY A 168 0.77 -4.16 5.94
N VAL A 169 0.95 -4.54 7.21
CA VAL A 169 0.70 -3.71 8.40
C VAL A 169 1.68 -4.05 9.51
N SER A 170 1.81 -3.12 10.47
CA SER A 170 2.45 -3.39 11.75
C SER A 170 1.54 -2.96 12.90
N GLN A 171 1.77 -3.52 14.08
CA GLN A 171 1.01 -3.22 15.29
C GLN A 171 1.94 -3.01 16.49
N THR A 172 1.59 -2.04 17.33
CA THR A 172 2.20 -1.80 18.64
C THR A 172 1.12 -1.73 19.70
N LYS A 173 1.50 -1.99 20.95
CA LYS A 173 0.58 -2.08 22.08
C LYS A 173 1.22 -1.45 23.30
N THR A 174 0.49 -0.56 23.94
CA THR A 174 0.81 0.00 25.25
C THR A 174 -0.22 -0.46 26.28
N ALA A 175 -0.19 0.10 27.49
CA ALA A 175 -1.19 -0.19 28.52
C ALA A 175 -2.61 0.13 28.02
N ASP A 176 -2.78 1.31 27.42
CA ASP A 176 -4.08 1.91 27.13
C ASP A 176 -4.43 1.98 25.63
N LEU A 177 -3.44 1.82 24.75
CA LEU A 177 -3.59 2.03 23.31
C LEU A 177 -3.08 0.83 22.50
N ILE A 178 -3.81 0.49 21.44
CA ILE A 178 -3.34 -0.29 20.31
C ILE A 178 -3.14 0.66 19.15
N GLU A 179 -1.99 0.56 18.51
CA GLU A 179 -1.73 1.32 17.29
C GLU A 179 -1.45 0.34 16.15
N ILE A 180 -2.14 0.56 15.04
CA ILE A 180 -1.97 -0.19 13.81
C ILE A 180 -1.55 0.77 12.69
N ALA A 181 -0.67 0.34 11.80
CA ALA A 181 -0.20 1.18 10.69
C ALA A 181 -0.11 0.41 9.39
N ALA A 182 -0.39 1.11 8.28
CA ALA A 182 -0.25 0.63 6.91
C ALA A 182 0.59 1.62 6.08
N PRO A 183 1.44 1.14 5.17
CA PRO A 183 2.33 1.98 4.36
C PRO A 183 1.56 2.74 3.27
N VAL A 184 2.00 3.96 2.96
CA VAL A 184 1.57 4.73 1.78
C VAL A 184 2.71 4.73 0.78
N THR A 185 2.39 4.48 -0.48
CA THR A 185 3.37 4.33 -1.57
C THR A 185 3.01 5.26 -2.73
N LEU A 186 4.01 5.85 -3.39
CA LEU A 186 3.78 6.64 -4.62
C LEU A 186 3.72 5.75 -5.86
N ASP A 187 4.57 4.73 -5.90
CA ASP A 187 4.75 3.82 -7.03
C ASP A 187 4.00 2.48 -6.84
N GLY A 188 3.27 2.34 -5.74
CA GLY A 188 2.59 1.11 -5.36
C GLY A 188 3.47 0.11 -4.61
N VAL A 189 4.76 0.38 -4.45
CA VAL A 189 5.77 -0.57 -3.95
C VAL A 189 6.56 0.01 -2.78
N ASN A 190 7.22 1.14 -2.93
CA ASN A 190 8.14 1.68 -1.94
C ASN A 190 7.37 2.56 -0.93
N PRO A 191 7.34 2.19 0.37
CA PRO A 191 6.72 3.03 1.39
C PRO A 191 7.43 4.37 1.51
N ILE A 192 6.67 5.46 1.45
CA ILE A 192 7.17 6.83 1.66
C ILE A 192 6.58 7.49 2.90
N ALA A 193 5.44 7.00 3.36
CA ALA A 193 4.71 7.47 4.53
C ALA A 193 3.87 6.30 5.09
N ALA A 194 3.19 6.51 6.21
CA ALA A 194 2.28 5.53 6.78
C ALA A 194 1.01 6.21 7.26
N ILE A 195 -0.13 5.54 7.07
CA ILE A 195 -1.35 5.86 7.80
C ILE A 195 -1.36 5.00 9.06
N MET A 196 -1.55 5.63 10.21
CA MET A 196 -1.63 4.96 11.51
C MET A 196 -2.95 5.27 12.20
N MET A 197 -3.48 4.31 12.94
CA MET A 197 -4.73 4.42 13.68
C MET A 197 -4.48 4.08 15.14
N GLY A 198 -4.84 5.01 16.02
CA GLY A 198 -4.74 4.86 17.47
C GLY A 198 -6.08 4.47 18.09
N ILE A 199 -6.12 3.28 18.69
CA ILE A 199 -7.34 2.61 19.15
C ILE A 199 -7.24 2.40 20.67
N PRO A 200 -8.12 2.97 21.50
CA PRO A 200 -8.18 2.64 22.91
C PRO A 200 -8.40 1.14 23.11
N ARG A 201 -7.56 0.52 23.94
CA ARG A 201 -7.42 -0.94 24.02
C ARG A 201 -8.72 -1.68 24.31
N TYR A 202 -9.62 -1.07 25.08
CA TYR A 202 -10.91 -1.66 25.42
C TYR A 202 -11.91 -1.71 24.24
N ARG A 203 -11.59 -1.08 23.10
CA ARG A 203 -12.34 -1.17 21.83
C ARG A 203 -11.67 -2.09 20.80
N TYR A 204 -10.59 -2.76 21.17
CA TYR A 204 -9.86 -3.65 20.28
C TYR A 204 -10.10 -5.10 20.69
N ASP A 205 -11.18 -5.69 20.15
CA ASP A 205 -11.58 -7.09 20.36
C ASP A 205 -11.49 -7.92 19.06
N GLY A 206 -11.64 -9.24 19.17
CA GLY A 206 -11.25 -10.21 18.13
C GLY A 206 -11.77 -9.89 16.72
N GLU A 207 -13.08 -9.91 16.51
CA GLU A 207 -13.69 -9.68 15.20
C GLU A 207 -13.48 -8.23 14.73
N ARG A 208 -13.66 -7.26 15.64
CA ARG A 208 -13.49 -5.84 15.34
C ARG A 208 -12.06 -5.47 14.95
N SER A 209 -11.06 -6.14 15.51
CA SER A 209 -9.66 -5.86 15.25
C SER A 209 -9.26 -6.12 13.79
N GLN A 210 -9.75 -7.20 13.20
CA GLN A 210 -9.44 -7.55 11.82
C GLN A 210 -10.13 -6.61 10.82
N GLU A 211 -11.36 -6.18 11.13
CA GLU A 211 -12.07 -5.17 10.37
C GLU A 211 -11.28 -3.85 10.33
N LEU A 212 -10.84 -3.35 11.49
CA LEU A 212 -10.07 -2.09 11.58
C LEU A 212 -8.74 -2.16 10.80
N VAL A 213 -8.06 -3.30 10.85
CA VAL A 213 -6.85 -3.54 10.05
C VAL A 213 -7.16 -3.49 8.55
N ASN A 214 -8.25 -4.12 8.12
CA ASN A 214 -8.66 -4.14 6.72
C ASN A 214 -9.07 -2.74 6.24
N GLU A 215 -9.88 -2.02 7.02
CA GLU A 215 -10.29 -0.63 6.74
C GLU A 215 -9.08 0.29 6.59
N LEU A 216 -8.10 0.18 7.50
CA LEU A 216 -6.86 0.96 7.43
C LEU A 216 -6.03 0.64 6.17
N ARG A 217 -5.88 -0.64 5.84
CA ARG A 217 -5.17 -1.05 4.61
C ARG A 217 -5.85 -0.51 3.36
N GLN A 218 -7.17 -0.55 3.32
CA GLN A 218 -7.93 0.00 2.19
C GLN A 218 -7.77 1.53 2.09
N ALA A 219 -7.77 2.25 3.23
CA ALA A 219 -7.50 3.68 3.25
C ALA A 219 -6.10 4.00 2.72
N ALA A 220 -5.07 3.28 3.17
CA ALA A 220 -3.69 3.44 2.69
C ALA A 220 -3.55 3.14 1.18
N ALA A 221 -4.27 2.13 0.68
CA ALA A 221 -4.35 1.84 -0.75
C ALA A 221 -5.00 3.01 -1.53
N ARG A 222 -6.15 3.51 -1.07
CA ARG A 222 -6.86 4.63 -1.73
C ARG A 222 -6.07 5.93 -1.69
N VAL A 223 -5.32 6.21 -0.62
CA VAL A 223 -4.37 7.33 -0.60
C VAL A 223 -3.26 7.10 -1.63
N SER A 224 -2.65 5.92 -1.68
CA SER A 224 -1.61 5.58 -2.66
C SER A 224 -2.10 5.72 -4.11
N TYR A 225 -3.32 5.27 -4.42
CA TYR A 225 -3.94 5.46 -5.74
C TYR A 225 -4.13 6.94 -6.11
N ARG A 226 -4.56 7.78 -5.16
CA ARG A 226 -4.68 9.24 -5.39
C ARG A 226 -3.34 9.91 -5.66
N LEU A 227 -2.26 9.35 -5.13
CA LEU A 227 -0.90 9.83 -5.37
C LEU A 227 -0.30 9.34 -6.69
N GLY A 228 -1.03 8.53 -7.45
CA GLY A 228 -0.63 8.06 -8.78
C GLY A 228 -0.12 6.63 -8.83
N ALA A 229 -0.19 5.86 -7.73
CA ALA A 229 0.15 4.43 -7.77
C ALA A 229 -0.81 3.70 -8.72
N ALA A 230 -0.31 2.84 -9.61
CA ALA A 230 -1.15 2.03 -10.49
C ALA A 230 -1.70 0.77 -9.80
N THR A 231 -1.01 0.31 -8.76
CA THR A 231 -1.33 -0.86 -7.92
C THR A 231 -0.97 -0.54 -6.47
N TYR A 232 -1.45 -1.33 -5.51
CA TYR A 232 -1.01 -1.24 -4.12
C TYR A 232 -0.47 -2.58 -3.63
N GLN A 233 0.86 -2.71 -3.69
CA GLN A 233 1.65 -3.87 -3.30
C GLN A 233 2.91 -3.40 -2.55
N PRO A 234 2.74 -2.80 -1.35
CA PRO A 234 3.86 -2.25 -0.59
C PRO A 234 4.93 -3.32 -0.35
N TYR A 235 6.19 -2.86 -0.30
CA TYR A 235 7.42 -3.67 -0.29
C TYR A 235 7.69 -4.43 -1.58
N GLY A 236 6.83 -4.28 -2.60
CA GLY A 236 6.92 -4.81 -3.96
C GLY A 236 7.69 -6.10 -4.03
N TRP A 237 6.98 -7.22 -3.87
CA TRP A 237 7.53 -8.58 -3.94
C TRP A 237 8.82 -8.61 -4.76
N ALA A 238 9.95 -8.74 -4.07
CA ALA A 238 11.28 -8.43 -4.57
C ALA A 238 11.50 -8.94 -5.99
N ALA A 239 11.65 -8.02 -6.96
CA ALA A 239 12.21 -8.34 -8.27
C ALA A 239 13.73 -8.53 -8.11
N VAL A 240 14.15 -9.68 -7.56
CA VAL A 240 15.56 -10.08 -7.57
C VAL A 240 15.85 -10.76 -8.92
N GLY A 241 16.24 -9.98 -9.94
CA GLY A 241 16.75 -10.56 -11.19
C GLY A 241 16.93 -9.56 -12.35
N SER A 242 17.90 -9.83 -13.22
CA SER A 242 17.99 -9.15 -14.52
C SER A 242 16.80 -9.55 -15.40
N ILE A 243 16.15 -8.57 -16.04
CA ILE A 243 15.04 -8.81 -16.99
C ILE A 243 15.51 -9.63 -18.20
N GLY A 244 16.78 -9.50 -18.58
CA GLY A 244 17.37 -10.26 -19.68
C GLY A 244 16.87 -9.88 -21.09
N PRO A 245 17.49 -10.44 -22.14
CA PRO A 245 17.13 -10.17 -23.53
C PRO A 245 15.77 -10.77 -23.89
N THR A 246 15.11 -10.20 -24.89
CA THR A 246 13.85 -10.73 -25.40
C THR A 246 14.08 -12.04 -26.15
N ARG A 247 13.68 -13.18 -25.56
CA ARG A 247 13.76 -14.50 -26.21
C ARG A 247 12.48 -15.32 -26.07
N GLU A 248 12.34 -16.33 -26.91
CA GLU A 248 11.27 -17.32 -26.80
C GLU A 248 11.59 -18.33 -25.69
N LEU A 249 10.53 -18.81 -25.02
CA LEU A 249 10.63 -19.92 -24.07
C LEU A 249 10.67 -21.23 -24.84
N SER A 250 11.59 -22.12 -24.46
CA SER A 250 11.58 -23.50 -24.93
C SER A 250 10.33 -24.24 -24.45
N ALA A 251 10.00 -25.38 -25.08
CA ALA A 251 8.85 -26.19 -24.66
C ALA A 251 8.92 -26.63 -23.18
N LYS A 252 10.12 -26.93 -22.68
CA LYS A 252 10.35 -27.28 -21.28
C LYS A 252 10.07 -26.09 -20.36
N GLU A 253 10.62 -24.92 -20.66
CA GLU A 253 10.43 -23.70 -19.86
C GLU A 253 8.97 -23.23 -19.88
N LEU A 254 8.29 -23.39 -21.01
CA LEU A 254 6.88 -23.07 -21.14
C LEU A 254 6.04 -23.99 -20.26
N ASN A 255 6.32 -25.29 -20.26
CA ASN A 255 5.64 -26.25 -19.39
C ASN A 255 5.89 -25.95 -17.91
N GLU A 256 7.15 -25.69 -17.52
CA GLU A 256 7.50 -25.31 -16.14
C GLU A 256 6.81 -23.99 -15.72
N PHE A 257 6.80 -22.98 -16.60
CA PHE A 257 6.12 -21.72 -16.35
C PHE A 257 4.62 -21.94 -16.10
N LEU A 258 3.93 -22.69 -16.96
CA LEU A 258 2.51 -22.99 -16.80
C LEU A 258 2.22 -23.90 -15.60
N GLN A 259 3.20 -24.62 -15.07
CA GLN A 259 3.06 -25.33 -13.81
C GLN A 259 3.13 -24.41 -12.58
N GLY A 260 3.54 -23.14 -12.73
CA GLY A 260 3.51 -22.13 -11.66
C GLY A 260 2.11 -21.55 -11.41
N ALA A 261 1.84 -21.14 -10.16
CA ALA A 261 0.56 -20.59 -9.72
C ALA A 261 0.33 -19.13 -10.19
N TRP A 262 0.29 -18.93 -11.50
CA TRP A 262 0.08 -17.61 -12.12
C TRP A 262 -1.40 -17.32 -12.36
N GLY A 263 -1.81 -16.06 -12.19
CA GLY A 263 -3.13 -15.62 -12.65
C GLY A 263 -3.19 -15.60 -14.18
N ALA A 264 -4.29 -16.08 -14.76
CA ALA A 264 -4.57 -15.94 -16.19
C ALA A 264 -5.61 -14.85 -16.45
N ARG A 265 -5.53 -14.22 -17.62
CA ARG A 265 -6.55 -13.31 -18.15
C ARG A 265 -7.15 -13.96 -19.39
N LEU A 266 -8.40 -14.39 -19.30
CA LEU A 266 -9.14 -15.03 -20.38
C LEU A 266 -9.96 -13.97 -21.11
N ALA A 267 -9.69 -13.80 -22.40
CA ALA A 267 -10.53 -13.05 -23.33
C ALA A 267 -11.50 -14.00 -24.04
N CYS A 268 -12.78 -13.62 -24.07
CA CYS A 268 -13.85 -14.29 -24.79
C CYS A 268 -14.75 -13.25 -25.48
N ILE A 269 -15.71 -13.71 -26.30
CA ILE A 269 -16.56 -12.84 -27.12
C ILE A 269 -17.98 -12.89 -26.58
N ARG A 270 -18.53 -11.74 -26.17
CA ARG A 270 -19.93 -11.62 -25.75
C ARG A 270 -20.88 -11.88 -26.91
N ARG A 271 -22.17 -12.10 -26.60
CA ARG A 271 -23.21 -12.33 -27.61
C ARG A 271 -23.37 -11.17 -28.61
N ASP A 272 -23.09 -9.94 -28.19
CA ASP A 272 -23.12 -8.74 -29.03
C ASP A 272 -21.83 -8.52 -29.85
N GLY A 273 -20.88 -9.45 -29.76
CA GLY A 273 -19.59 -9.38 -30.45
C GLY A 273 -18.52 -8.56 -29.71
N THR A 274 -18.84 -7.92 -28.59
CA THR A 274 -17.84 -7.17 -27.81
C THR A 274 -16.86 -8.11 -27.07
N PRO A 275 -15.57 -7.74 -26.96
CA PRO A 275 -14.62 -8.53 -26.19
C PRO A 275 -14.91 -8.43 -24.69
N HIS A 276 -14.73 -9.54 -23.98
CA HIS A 276 -14.83 -9.63 -22.53
C HIS A 276 -13.58 -10.28 -21.96
N VAL A 277 -12.98 -9.66 -20.95
CA VAL A 277 -11.76 -10.16 -20.30
C VAL A 277 -12.04 -10.42 -18.82
N VAL A 278 -11.67 -11.61 -18.35
CA VAL A 278 -11.86 -12.04 -16.96
C VAL A 278 -10.55 -12.58 -16.37
N PRO A 279 -10.13 -12.13 -15.18
CA PRO A 279 -9.02 -12.75 -14.45
C PRO A 279 -9.49 -14.05 -13.77
N LEU A 280 -8.70 -15.11 -13.84
CA LEU A 280 -9.06 -16.41 -13.27
C LEU A 280 -7.84 -17.27 -12.94
N TRP A 281 -8.08 -18.34 -12.17
CA TRP A 281 -7.11 -19.39 -11.89
C TRP A 281 -7.23 -20.54 -12.90
N TYR A 282 -6.11 -21.22 -13.13
CA TYR A 282 -6.04 -22.38 -13.99
C TYR A 282 -5.15 -23.49 -13.42
N GLU A 283 -5.40 -24.72 -13.87
CA GLU A 283 -4.52 -25.88 -13.72
C GLU A 283 -3.98 -26.28 -15.10
N TRP A 284 -2.68 -26.59 -15.18
CA TRP A 284 -2.04 -27.07 -16.41
C TRP A 284 -1.62 -28.54 -16.22
N ASP A 285 -2.16 -29.42 -17.06
CA ASP A 285 -1.90 -30.87 -16.99
C ASP A 285 -0.76 -31.35 -17.92
N GLY A 286 0.01 -30.41 -18.49
CA GLY A 286 1.02 -30.68 -19.51
C GLY A 286 0.50 -30.62 -20.94
N ARG A 287 -0.82 -30.56 -21.15
CA ARG A 287 -1.44 -30.54 -22.49
C ARG A 287 -2.58 -29.53 -22.63
N SER A 288 -3.29 -29.23 -21.56
CA SER A 288 -4.48 -28.40 -21.54
C SER A 288 -4.62 -27.61 -20.25
N LEU A 289 -5.36 -26.51 -20.33
CA LEU A 289 -5.71 -25.67 -19.21
C LEU A 289 -7.09 -26.03 -18.70
N TRP A 290 -7.21 -26.24 -17.40
CA TRP A 290 -8.46 -26.48 -16.69
C TRP A 290 -8.83 -25.27 -15.84
N LEU A 291 -10.07 -24.82 -15.96
CA LEU A 291 -10.63 -23.69 -15.23
C LEU A 291 -11.89 -24.13 -14.49
N ALA A 292 -12.18 -23.48 -13.36
CA ALA A 292 -13.44 -23.62 -12.66
C ALA A 292 -14.23 -22.30 -12.75
N ALA A 293 -15.42 -22.36 -13.34
CA ALA A 293 -16.34 -21.23 -13.45
C ALA A 293 -17.33 -21.25 -12.30
N SER A 294 -17.34 -20.20 -11.48
CA SER A 294 -18.25 -20.07 -10.35
C SER A 294 -19.72 -19.94 -10.77
N PRO A 295 -20.67 -20.09 -9.83
CA PRO A 295 -22.02 -19.59 -10.00
C PRO A 295 -21.96 -18.09 -10.38
N GLY A 296 -22.76 -17.68 -11.37
CA GLY A 296 -22.78 -16.30 -11.87
C GLY A 296 -21.63 -15.89 -12.81
N ALA A 297 -20.71 -16.80 -13.13
CA ALA A 297 -19.64 -16.55 -14.10
C ALA A 297 -20.18 -16.48 -15.54
N PHE A 298 -20.73 -15.34 -15.96
CA PHE A 298 -21.36 -15.15 -17.28
C PHE A 298 -20.44 -15.50 -18.47
N TRP A 299 -19.11 -15.41 -18.30
CA TRP A 299 -18.15 -15.77 -19.34
C TRP A 299 -18.27 -17.23 -19.80
N LYS A 300 -18.77 -18.16 -18.96
CA LYS A 300 -19.02 -19.55 -19.38
C LYS A 300 -20.15 -19.66 -20.40
N GLU A 301 -21.17 -18.80 -20.31
CA GLU A 301 -22.24 -18.72 -21.31
C GLU A 301 -21.75 -18.15 -22.64
N TYR A 302 -20.80 -17.23 -22.59
CA TYR A 302 -20.17 -16.67 -23.78
C TYR A 302 -19.39 -17.75 -24.53
N ILE A 303 -18.65 -18.61 -23.80
CA ILE A 303 -17.94 -19.75 -24.37
C ILE A 303 -18.89 -20.76 -25.05
N LEU A 304 -20.05 -21.03 -24.45
CA LEU A 304 -21.05 -21.91 -25.07
C LEU A 304 -21.54 -21.39 -26.43
N THR A 305 -21.62 -20.06 -26.58
CA THR A 305 -22.09 -19.42 -27.81
C THR A 305 -20.96 -19.28 -28.83
N ASN A 306 -19.76 -18.93 -28.38
CA ASN A 306 -18.57 -18.76 -29.21
C ASN A 306 -17.35 -19.30 -28.45
N PRO A 307 -16.85 -20.49 -28.81
CA PRO A 307 -15.82 -21.16 -28.03
C PRO A 307 -14.44 -20.51 -28.21
N ARG A 308 -14.26 -19.56 -29.14
CA ARG A 308 -12.95 -18.95 -29.40
C ARG A 308 -12.53 -18.06 -28.23
N VAL A 309 -11.35 -18.34 -27.71
CA VAL A 309 -10.76 -17.63 -26.57
C VAL A 309 -9.30 -17.30 -26.82
N SER A 310 -8.81 -16.31 -26.08
CA SER A 310 -7.38 -16.00 -25.96
C SER A 310 -7.02 -15.85 -24.49
N LEU A 311 -5.85 -16.35 -24.09
CA LEU A 311 -5.36 -16.23 -22.71
C LEU A 311 -4.00 -15.55 -22.69
N SER A 312 -3.80 -14.72 -21.67
CA SER A 312 -2.50 -14.16 -21.29
C SER A 312 -2.19 -14.57 -19.86
N ILE A 313 -0.97 -15.09 -19.66
CA ILE A 313 -0.42 -15.48 -18.35
C ILE A 313 0.96 -14.85 -18.26
N ASP A 314 1.22 -14.13 -17.17
CA ASP A 314 2.47 -13.39 -16.99
C ASP A 314 3.01 -13.53 -15.58
N GLU A 315 4.33 -13.56 -15.50
CA GLU A 315 5.11 -13.38 -14.29
C GLU A 315 5.49 -11.89 -14.21
N PRO A 316 4.99 -11.14 -13.22
CA PRO A 316 5.16 -9.70 -13.16
C PRO A 316 6.55 -9.25 -12.67
N TRP A 317 7.49 -10.18 -12.46
CA TRP A 317 8.87 -9.92 -12.04
C TRP A 317 9.89 -10.55 -13.00
N PRO A 318 11.17 -10.13 -12.97
CA PRO A 318 12.21 -10.66 -13.84
C PRO A 318 12.32 -12.20 -13.80
N PRO A 319 12.48 -12.86 -14.96
CA PRO A 319 12.79 -12.28 -16.26
C PRO A 319 11.55 -11.87 -17.09
N LEU A 320 10.40 -11.56 -16.47
CA LEU A 320 9.17 -11.11 -17.13
C LEU A 320 8.66 -12.11 -18.17
N ARG A 321 8.51 -13.36 -17.74
CA ARG A 321 7.97 -14.43 -18.57
C ARG A 321 6.49 -14.20 -18.85
N ARG A 322 6.07 -14.41 -20.09
CA ARG A 322 4.68 -14.28 -20.55
C ARG A 322 4.34 -15.38 -21.53
N VAL A 323 3.17 -15.97 -21.38
CA VAL A 323 2.61 -16.98 -22.27
C VAL A 323 1.27 -16.52 -22.81
N PHE A 324 1.11 -16.67 -24.12
CA PHE A 324 -0.12 -16.41 -24.84
C PHE A 324 -0.67 -17.70 -25.42
N VAL A 325 -1.97 -17.91 -25.26
CA VAL A 325 -2.71 -19.04 -25.81
C VAL A 325 -3.84 -18.52 -26.67
N THR A 326 -4.02 -19.10 -27.85
CA THR A 326 -5.23 -18.92 -28.68
C THR A 326 -5.80 -20.30 -28.99
N SER A 327 -7.09 -20.49 -28.71
CA SER A 327 -7.72 -21.81 -28.76
C SER A 327 -9.26 -21.72 -28.70
N ALA A 328 -9.93 -22.86 -28.89
CA ALA A 328 -11.29 -23.08 -28.45
C ALA A 328 -11.37 -23.59 -26.99
N ALA A 329 -12.29 -23.03 -26.19
CA ALA A 329 -12.65 -23.50 -24.87
C ALA A 329 -13.92 -24.36 -24.92
N LYS A 330 -14.02 -25.36 -24.04
CA LYS A 330 -15.19 -26.24 -23.93
C LYS A 330 -15.60 -26.41 -22.47
N ILE A 331 -16.91 -26.33 -22.19
CA ILE A 331 -17.46 -26.75 -20.90
C ILE A 331 -17.45 -28.28 -20.85
N MET A 332 -16.88 -28.83 -19.79
CA MET A 332 -16.69 -30.28 -19.62
C MET A 332 -17.82 -30.88 -18.78
N PRO A 333 -18.35 -32.06 -19.17
CA PRO A 333 -19.27 -32.81 -18.33
C PRO A 333 -18.53 -33.43 -17.14
N GLU A 334 -19.25 -33.67 -16.04
CA GLU A 334 -18.69 -34.09 -14.74
C GLU A 334 -17.83 -35.35 -14.83
N ASP A 335 -18.27 -36.34 -15.61
CA ASP A 335 -17.60 -37.63 -15.82
C ASP A 335 -16.25 -37.53 -16.55
N GLN A 336 -15.99 -36.39 -17.21
CA GLN A 336 -14.74 -36.12 -17.93
C GLN A 336 -13.77 -35.24 -17.14
N ILE A 337 -14.14 -34.80 -15.94
CA ILE A 337 -13.28 -34.00 -15.06
C ILE A 337 -12.45 -34.96 -14.20
N PRO A 338 -11.10 -34.91 -14.26
CA PRO A 338 -10.27 -35.74 -13.40
C PRO A 338 -10.60 -35.54 -11.91
N GLY A 339 -11.16 -36.56 -11.27
CA GLY A 339 -11.60 -36.53 -9.87
C GLY A 339 -12.89 -35.75 -9.61
N GLY A 340 -13.59 -35.28 -10.64
CA GLY A 340 -14.78 -34.45 -10.52
C GLY A 340 -14.50 -32.97 -10.27
N LEU A 341 -15.56 -32.16 -10.27
CA LEU A 341 -15.49 -30.70 -10.16
C LEU A 341 -15.00 -30.25 -8.79
N ALA A 342 -15.39 -30.96 -7.72
CA ALA A 342 -14.88 -30.74 -6.37
C ALA A 342 -13.35 -30.91 -6.35
N ALA A 343 -12.83 -32.00 -6.91
CA ALA A 343 -11.38 -32.23 -6.95
C ALA A 343 -10.65 -31.20 -7.80
N LEU A 344 -11.20 -30.74 -8.93
CA LEU A 344 -10.62 -29.64 -9.69
C LEU A 344 -10.51 -28.37 -8.85
N ARG A 345 -11.57 -28.01 -8.11
CA ARG A 345 -11.57 -26.84 -7.22
C ARG A 345 -10.58 -27.00 -6.08
N GLN A 346 -10.45 -28.20 -5.51
CA GLN A 346 -9.45 -28.51 -4.49
C GLN A 346 -8.02 -28.36 -5.02
N ARG A 347 -7.72 -28.89 -6.21
CA ARG A 347 -6.38 -28.73 -6.82
C ARG A 347 -6.08 -27.27 -7.16
N LEU A 348 -7.07 -26.51 -7.63
CA LEU A 348 -6.92 -25.07 -7.82
C LEU A 348 -6.68 -24.35 -6.48
N ALA A 349 -7.45 -24.65 -5.43
CA ALA A 349 -7.23 -24.07 -4.10
C ALA A 349 -5.84 -24.43 -3.56
N ALA A 350 -5.44 -25.70 -3.60
CA ALA A 350 -4.11 -26.17 -3.23
C ALA A 350 -3.01 -25.37 -3.94
N ARG A 351 -3.17 -25.21 -5.25
CA ARG A 351 -2.20 -24.53 -6.12
C ARG A 351 -2.04 -23.04 -5.82
N TYR A 352 -3.13 -22.31 -5.59
CA TYR A 352 -3.09 -20.85 -5.47
C TYR A 352 -3.14 -20.33 -4.03
N LEU A 353 -3.64 -21.13 -3.10
CA LEU A 353 -3.82 -20.78 -1.68
C LEU A 353 -3.01 -21.68 -0.73
N GLY A 354 -2.43 -22.78 -1.22
CA GLY A 354 -1.66 -23.76 -0.42
C GLY A 354 -2.47 -25.02 -0.07
N GLU A 355 -1.76 -26.10 0.29
CA GLU A 355 -2.35 -27.45 0.53
C GLU A 355 -3.48 -27.46 1.56
N ASP A 356 -3.38 -26.67 2.63
CA ASP A 356 -4.42 -26.59 3.67
C ASP A 356 -5.76 -26.09 3.11
N ALA A 357 -5.74 -25.22 2.09
CA ALA A 357 -6.93 -24.69 1.46
C ALA A 357 -7.67 -25.75 0.61
N ALA A 358 -7.02 -26.85 0.23
CA ALA A 358 -7.64 -27.94 -0.51
C ALA A 358 -8.72 -28.66 0.30
N HIS A 359 -8.71 -28.50 1.63
CA HIS A 359 -9.63 -29.18 2.54
C HIS A 359 -10.80 -28.29 2.99
N LEU A 360 -10.91 -27.07 2.46
CA LEU A 360 -11.99 -26.16 2.78
C LEU A 360 -13.37 -26.77 2.42
N PRO A 361 -14.33 -26.79 3.35
CA PRO A 361 -15.61 -27.48 3.16
C PRO A 361 -16.43 -26.93 1.99
N GLU A 362 -16.34 -25.62 1.70
CA GLU A 362 -17.01 -24.96 0.57
C GLU A 362 -16.55 -25.44 -0.81
N LEU A 363 -15.42 -26.15 -0.90
CA LEU A 363 -14.96 -26.74 -2.16
C LEU A 363 -15.73 -28.01 -2.56
N GLN A 364 -16.44 -28.61 -1.60
CA GLN A 364 -17.33 -29.75 -1.85
C GLN A 364 -18.64 -29.33 -2.51
N GLU A 365 -19.10 -28.09 -2.28
CA GLU A 365 -20.34 -27.56 -2.84
C GLU A 365 -20.13 -27.16 -4.31
N THR A 366 -20.59 -28.01 -5.24
CA THR A 366 -20.35 -27.84 -6.68
C THR A 366 -21.54 -27.28 -7.45
N ASP A 367 -22.64 -26.98 -6.77
CA ASP A 367 -23.86 -26.49 -7.38
C ASP A 367 -23.61 -25.18 -8.15
N GLY A 368 -24.00 -25.17 -9.42
CA GLY A 368 -23.82 -24.02 -10.32
C GLY A 368 -22.39 -23.77 -10.80
N TRP A 369 -21.40 -24.57 -10.36
CA TRP A 369 -20.04 -24.52 -10.91
C TRP A 369 -19.94 -25.24 -12.25
N SER A 370 -18.90 -24.96 -13.03
CA SER A 370 -18.62 -25.68 -14.27
C SER A 370 -17.13 -25.78 -14.53
N ALA A 371 -16.64 -26.93 -14.98
CA ALA A 371 -15.27 -27.05 -15.48
C ALA A 371 -15.20 -26.60 -16.93
N VAL A 372 -14.17 -25.83 -17.26
CA VAL A 372 -13.86 -25.43 -18.63
C VAL A 372 -12.47 -25.90 -18.98
N ARG A 373 -12.32 -26.51 -20.16
CA ARG A 373 -11.04 -27.00 -20.67
C ARG A 373 -10.66 -26.26 -21.95
N ILE A 374 -9.37 -25.94 -22.08
CA ILE A 374 -8.78 -25.27 -23.24
C ILE A 374 -7.59 -26.08 -23.74
N TRP A 375 -7.61 -26.44 -25.03
CA TRP A 375 -6.51 -27.15 -25.70
C TRP A 375 -5.75 -26.18 -26.61
N PRO A 376 -4.57 -25.68 -26.22
CA PRO A 376 -3.89 -24.65 -26.99
C PRO A 376 -3.67 -25.04 -28.47
N ASP A 377 -4.39 -24.41 -29.41
CA ASP A 377 -4.13 -24.56 -30.84
C ASP A 377 -2.82 -23.88 -31.21
N LYS A 378 -2.60 -22.72 -30.59
CA LYS A 378 -1.34 -21.97 -30.63
C LYS A 378 -0.96 -21.55 -29.22
N ILE A 379 0.28 -21.85 -28.84
CA ILE A 379 0.88 -21.43 -27.59
C ILE A 379 2.26 -20.83 -27.84
N SER A 380 2.53 -19.66 -27.26
CA SER A 380 3.82 -19.00 -27.40
C SER A 380 4.24 -18.39 -26.07
N GLY A 381 5.48 -18.63 -25.67
CA GLY A 381 6.09 -18.05 -24.47
C GLY A 381 7.24 -17.13 -24.82
N ARG A 382 7.37 -16.01 -24.11
CA ARG A 382 8.50 -15.08 -24.21
C ARG A 382 8.98 -14.68 -22.83
N GLN A 383 10.24 -14.29 -22.72
CA GLN A 383 10.79 -13.60 -21.55
C GLN A 383 11.56 -12.35 -21.99
N GLY A 384 11.81 -11.48 -21.04
CA GLY A 384 12.64 -10.30 -21.19
C GLY A 384 11.99 -9.14 -21.95
N LEU A 385 12.68 -8.01 -21.88
CA LEU A 385 12.36 -6.76 -22.57
C LEU A 385 13.60 -6.09 -23.20
N GLY A 386 14.79 -6.66 -23.01
CA GLY A 386 16.04 -6.14 -23.59
C GLY A 386 16.16 -6.44 -25.10
N GLU A 387 17.12 -5.77 -25.75
CA GLU A 387 17.49 -6.05 -27.15
C GLU A 387 17.80 -7.54 -27.37
N ARG A 388 17.49 -8.03 -28.57
CA ARG A 388 17.52 -9.45 -28.94
C ARG A 388 18.93 -10.03 -29.01
#